data_AF-A0A132NKJ4-F1
#
_entry.id   AF-A0A132NKJ4-F1
#
_cell.length_a   1.000
_cell.length_b   1.000
_cell.length_c   1.000
_cell.angle_alpha   90.00
_cell.angle_beta   90.00
_cell.angle_gamma   90.00
#
_symmetry.space_group_name_H-M   'P 1'
#
loop_
_entity.id
_entity.type
_entity.pdbx_description
1 polymer ?
#
loop_
_entity_poly.entity_id
_entity_poly.type
_entity_poly.pdbx_seq_one_letter_code
_entity_poly.pdbx_strand_id
1 'polypeptide(L)'
;DPLGAATADPLLLDAVANALERYRRIGHDLVVGPALLVPLDIELAVCVAPGHQRGHVLDALRRVLGSRTLADGRPGFFHPDVVSFGEPVRLSRLVAAAAAVPGVLSARVTRLRRLFGPDSDALQTGLLRLGPLEVAQCDNDPDRPENGRLALVVTR
;
A
#
# COMPACT_ATOMS: atom_id res chain seq x y z
N ASP A 1 -7.11 16.42 4.60
CA ASP A 1 -6.31 15.22 4.36
C ASP A 1 -5.25 15.12 5.44
N PRO A 2 -5.05 13.98 6.13
CA PRO A 2 -3.94 13.80 7.06
C PRO A 2 -2.63 13.64 6.30
N LEU A 3 -2.05 14.76 5.85
CA LEU A 3 -0.81 14.78 5.08
C LEU A 3 0.31 13.97 5.75
N GLY A 4 0.87 13.00 5.02
CA GLY A 4 1.96 12.14 5.49
C GLY A 4 1.55 11.10 6.55
N ALA A 5 0.27 10.96 6.88
CA ALA A 5 -0.22 10.03 7.89
C ALA A 5 -1.39 9.17 7.36
N ALA A 6 -1.40 7.89 7.74
CA ALA A 6 -2.47 6.96 7.33
C ALA A 6 -3.80 7.19 8.09
N THR A 7 -3.75 7.86 9.24
CA THR A 7 -4.90 8.09 10.11
C THR A 7 -5.16 9.58 10.33
N ALA A 8 -6.42 9.97 10.26
CA ALA A 8 -6.86 11.34 10.56
C ALA A 8 -7.02 11.53 12.07
N ASP A 9 -6.50 12.66 12.58
CA ASP A 9 -6.76 13.12 13.95
C ASP A 9 -8.25 13.48 14.13
N PRO A 10 -8.87 13.19 15.29
CA PRO A 10 -10.22 13.63 15.64
C PRO A 10 -10.53 15.10 15.29
N LEU A 11 -9.61 16.03 15.53
CA LEU A 11 -9.82 17.45 15.24
C LEU A 11 -9.97 17.73 13.74
N LEU A 12 -9.25 16.97 12.90
CA LEU A 12 -9.41 17.06 11.45
C LEU A 12 -10.77 16.50 11.02
N LEU A 13 -11.20 15.37 11.61
CA LEU A 13 -12.51 14.77 11.31
C LEU A 13 -13.65 15.74 11.68
N ASP A 14 -13.59 16.37 12.85
CA ASP A 14 -14.58 17.36 13.31
C ASP A 14 -14.60 18.59 12.41
N ALA A 15 -13.44 19.10 12.00
CA ALA A 15 -13.36 20.23 11.09
C ALA A 15 -14.01 19.92 9.73
N VAL A 16 -13.78 18.73 9.19
CA VAL A 16 -14.41 18.25 7.94
C VAL A 16 -15.91 18.09 8.11
N ALA A 17 -16.36 17.48 9.21
CA ALA A 17 -17.78 17.31 9.51
C ALA A 17 -18.51 18.66 9.55
N ASN A 18 -17.97 19.62 10.31
CA ASN A 18 -18.52 20.97 10.41
C ASN A 18 -18.56 21.70 9.05
N ALA A 19 -17.53 21.54 8.23
CA ALA A 19 -17.47 22.15 6.91
C ALA A 19 -18.53 21.57 5.96
N LEU A 20 -18.76 20.25 6.03
CA LEU A 20 -19.70 19.53 5.17
C LEU A 20 -21.17 19.65 5.62
N GLU A 21 -21.43 19.90 6.91
CA GLU A 21 -22.79 20.01 7.45
C GLU A 21 -23.63 21.07 6.72
N ARG A 22 -23.01 22.18 6.29
CA ARG A 22 -23.69 23.23 5.50
C ARG A 22 -24.19 22.76 4.13
N TYR A 23 -23.66 21.65 3.63
CA TYR A 23 -24.04 21.05 2.35
C TYR A 23 -24.95 19.81 2.53
N ARG A 24 -25.29 19.44 3.78
CA ARG A 24 -26.17 18.31 4.06
C ARG A 24 -27.57 18.58 3.52
N ARG A 25 -28.09 17.61 2.76
CA ARG A 25 -29.46 17.68 2.23
C ARG A 25 -30.47 17.28 3.31
N ILE A 26 -31.65 17.87 3.25
CA ILE A 26 -32.77 17.48 4.09
C ILE A 26 -33.06 15.99 3.90
N GLY A 27 -33.23 15.26 5.00
CA GLY A 27 -33.50 13.81 5.02
C GLY A 27 -32.28 12.92 4.74
N HIS A 28 -31.06 13.46 4.71
CA HIS A 28 -29.83 12.67 4.60
C HIS A 28 -28.94 12.89 5.82
N ASP A 29 -28.30 11.81 6.28
CA ASP A 29 -27.30 11.86 7.32
C ASP A 29 -25.90 12.01 6.71
N LEU A 30 -25.07 12.83 7.33
CA LEU A 30 -23.67 13.01 6.98
C LEU A 30 -22.82 12.42 8.11
N VAL A 31 -22.00 11.42 7.77
CA VAL A 31 -21.06 10.81 8.70
C VAL A 31 -19.67 10.94 8.13
N VAL A 32 -18.76 11.51 8.92
CA VAL A 32 -17.33 11.58 8.63
C VAL A 32 -16.63 10.61 9.58
N GLY A 33 -15.79 9.74 9.03
CA GLY A 33 -15.05 8.75 9.81
C GLY A 33 -13.66 8.52 9.22
N PRO A 34 -12.78 7.81 9.95
CA PRO A 34 -11.47 7.46 9.46
C PRO A 34 -11.54 6.46 8.30
N ALA A 35 -10.45 6.37 7.54
CA ALA A 35 -10.27 5.32 6.55
C ALA A 35 -10.23 3.94 7.20
N LEU A 36 -10.81 2.96 6.51
CA LEU A 36 -10.61 1.56 6.85
C LEU A 36 -9.30 1.09 6.22
N LEU A 37 -8.23 1.07 7.02
CA LEU A 37 -6.96 0.52 6.56
C LEU A 37 -7.10 -0.99 6.34
N VAL A 38 -6.64 -1.46 5.18
CA VAL A 38 -6.68 -2.88 4.79
C VAL A 38 -5.24 -3.38 4.69
N PRO A 39 -4.74 -4.04 5.75
CA PRO A 39 -3.43 -4.68 5.74
C PRO A 39 -3.34 -5.75 4.65
N LEU A 40 -2.26 -5.73 3.87
CA LEU A 40 -2.05 -6.66 2.76
C LEU A 40 -0.97 -7.70 3.07
N ASP A 41 -1.11 -8.89 2.51
CA ASP A 41 -0.09 -9.94 2.50
C ASP A 41 0.43 -10.10 1.07
N ILE A 42 1.66 -9.64 0.85
CA ILE A 42 2.28 -9.52 -0.47
C ILE A 42 3.57 -10.34 -0.48
N GLU A 43 3.76 -11.13 -1.54
CA GLU A 43 5.02 -11.85 -1.79
C GLU A 43 5.49 -11.59 -3.22
N LEU A 44 6.77 -11.23 -3.34
CA LEU A 44 7.45 -11.08 -4.63
C LEU A 44 8.60 -12.07 -4.74
N ALA A 45 8.60 -12.84 -5.82
CA ALA A 45 9.75 -13.57 -6.32
C ALA A 45 10.59 -12.64 -7.21
N VAL A 46 11.88 -12.49 -6.89
CA VAL A 46 12.77 -11.53 -7.55
C VAL A 46 14.08 -12.21 -7.97
N CYS A 47 14.46 -12.01 -9.23
CA CYS A 47 15.78 -12.37 -9.73
C CYS A 47 16.70 -11.14 -9.66
N VAL A 48 17.88 -11.30 -9.05
CA VAL A 48 18.88 -10.23 -8.90
C VAL A 48 19.92 -10.37 -10.00
N ALA A 49 20.20 -9.28 -10.70
CA ALA A 49 21.19 -9.23 -11.77
C ALA A 49 22.60 -9.58 -11.24
N PRO A 50 23.45 -10.23 -12.05
CA PRO A 50 24.85 -10.45 -11.71
C PRO A 50 25.58 -9.15 -11.34
N GLY A 51 26.57 -9.24 -10.47
CA GLY A 51 27.35 -8.08 -10.01
C GLY A 51 26.65 -7.18 -8.98
N HIS A 52 25.37 -7.44 -8.65
CA HIS A 52 24.66 -6.72 -7.59
C HIS A 52 24.63 -7.53 -6.29
N GLN A 53 24.80 -6.84 -5.17
CA GLN A 53 24.66 -7.45 -3.85
C GLN A 53 23.18 -7.64 -3.52
N ARG A 54 22.76 -8.90 -3.33
CA ARG A 54 21.36 -9.27 -3.04
C ARG A 54 20.74 -8.47 -1.90
N GLY A 55 21.49 -8.29 -0.79
CA GLY A 55 21.02 -7.51 0.36
C GLY A 55 20.60 -6.08 -0.01
N HIS A 56 21.45 -5.36 -0.75
CA HIS A 56 21.17 -4.00 -1.19
C HIS A 56 19.92 -3.92 -2.09
N VAL A 57 19.74 -4.88 -2.99
CA VAL A 57 18.55 -4.92 -3.86
C VAL A 57 17.28 -5.19 -3.04
N LEU A 58 17.32 -6.14 -2.11
CA LEU A 58 16.19 -6.43 -1.22
C LEU A 58 15.82 -5.23 -0.33
N ASP A 59 16.81 -4.51 0.18
CA ASP A 59 16.56 -3.31 1.00
C ASP A 59 16.02 -2.15 0.17
N ALA A 60 16.47 -2.00 -1.08
CA ALA A 60 15.89 -1.04 -2.01
C ALA A 60 14.43 -1.38 -2.35
N LEU A 61 14.12 -2.66 -2.60
CA LEU A 61 12.77 -3.14 -2.83
C LEU A 61 11.85 -2.88 -1.64
N ARG A 62 12.29 -3.18 -0.41
CA ARG A 62 11.53 -2.89 0.82
C ARG A 62 11.22 -1.40 0.98
N ARG A 63 12.15 -0.52 0.59
CA ARG A 63 11.92 0.92 0.65
C ARG A 63 10.95 1.39 -0.43
N VAL A 64 11.15 0.97 -1.68
CA VAL A 64 10.30 1.37 -2.82
C VAL A 64 8.87 0.85 -2.66
N LEU A 65 8.71 -0.37 -2.16
CA LEU A 65 7.40 -1.00 -1.92
C LEU A 65 6.88 -0.77 -0.50
N GLY A 66 7.46 0.15 0.28
CA GLY A 66 7.02 0.45 1.64
C GLY A 66 6.15 1.70 1.74
N SER A 67 5.85 2.11 2.98
CA SER A 67 5.03 3.29 3.28
C SER A 67 5.82 4.56 3.63
N ARG A 68 7.16 4.51 3.61
CA ARG A 68 8.04 5.65 3.94
C ARG A 68 8.46 6.46 2.71
N THR A 69 8.82 7.72 2.93
CA THR A 69 9.51 8.53 1.93
C THR A 69 10.92 7.99 1.69
N LEU A 70 11.31 7.91 0.42
CA LEU A 70 12.63 7.52 -0.04
C LEU A 70 13.66 8.64 0.24
N ALA A 71 14.95 8.29 0.19
CA ALA A 71 16.04 9.25 0.44
C ALA A 71 16.08 10.40 -0.59
N ASP A 72 15.49 10.22 -1.77
CA ASP A 72 15.37 11.23 -2.82
C ASP A 72 14.07 12.05 -2.72
N GLY A 73 13.31 11.91 -1.64
CA GLY A 73 12.06 12.62 -1.38
C GLY A 73 10.84 12.01 -2.07
N ARG A 74 10.99 10.98 -2.91
CA ARG A 74 9.85 10.32 -3.52
C ARG A 74 9.11 9.45 -2.50
N PRO A 75 7.77 9.36 -2.53
CA PRO A 75 7.05 8.43 -1.65
C PRO A 75 7.25 6.98 -2.10
N GLY A 76 7.25 6.06 -1.13
CA GLY A 76 7.12 4.62 -1.39
C GLY A 76 5.73 4.25 -1.92
N PHE A 77 5.59 3.01 -2.40
CA PHE A 77 4.37 2.53 -3.04
C PHE A 77 3.13 2.60 -2.14
N PHE A 78 3.28 2.26 -0.86
CA PHE A 78 2.18 2.28 0.13
C PHE A 78 2.24 3.52 1.03
N HIS A 79 2.90 4.59 0.57
CA HIS A 79 2.93 5.85 1.30
C HIS A 79 1.50 6.42 1.42
N PRO A 80 1.10 6.98 2.57
CA PRO A 80 -0.27 7.48 2.78
C PRO A 80 -0.70 8.52 1.74
N ASP A 81 0.23 9.34 1.23
CA ASP A 81 -0.06 10.32 0.17
C ASP A 81 -0.15 9.73 -1.25
N VAL A 82 0.15 8.43 -1.43
CA VAL A 82 0.12 7.72 -2.73
C VAL A 82 -1.11 6.82 -2.85
N VAL A 83 -1.51 6.18 -1.75
CA VAL A 83 -2.67 5.30 -1.73
C VAL A 83 -3.93 6.10 -1.42
N SER A 84 -5.06 5.73 -2.05
CA SER A 84 -6.32 6.42 -1.86
C SER A 84 -7.50 5.48 -1.67
N PHE A 85 -8.63 6.06 -1.27
CA PHE A 85 -9.88 5.34 -0.98
C PHE A 85 -10.39 4.57 -2.20
N GLY A 86 -10.67 3.28 -2.00
CA GLY A 86 -11.18 2.40 -3.05
C GLY A 86 -10.22 2.17 -4.22
N GLU A 87 -8.98 2.68 -4.14
CA GLU A 87 -7.99 2.45 -5.19
C GLU A 87 -7.56 0.98 -5.14
N PRO A 88 -7.73 0.23 -6.24
CA PRO A 88 -7.33 -1.16 -6.24
C PRO A 88 -5.80 -1.30 -6.38
N VAL A 89 -5.22 -2.28 -5.69
CA VAL A 89 -3.80 -2.59 -5.84
C VAL A 89 -3.57 -3.43 -7.09
N ARG A 90 -2.88 -2.83 -8.06
CA ARG A 90 -2.58 -3.44 -9.36
C ARG A 90 -1.28 -4.24 -9.29
N LEU A 91 -1.35 -5.52 -9.67
CA LEU A 91 -0.19 -6.39 -9.78
C LEU A 91 0.86 -5.79 -10.72
N SER A 92 0.43 -5.22 -11.86
CA SER A 92 1.32 -4.58 -12.82
C SER A 92 2.08 -3.39 -12.25
N ARG A 93 1.47 -2.59 -11.36
CA ARG A 93 2.15 -1.46 -10.71
C ARG A 93 3.19 -1.94 -9.69
N LEU A 94 2.91 -3.01 -8.94
CA LEU A 94 3.89 -3.65 -8.05
C LEU A 94 5.10 -4.17 -8.82
N VAL A 95 4.85 -4.90 -9.93
CA VAL A 95 5.92 -5.42 -10.80
C VAL A 95 6.73 -4.27 -11.40
N ALA A 96 6.08 -3.22 -11.90
CA ALA A 96 6.77 -2.06 -12.48
C ALA A 96 7.64 -1.32 -11.44
N ALA A 97 7.11 -1.11 -10.23
CA ALA A 97 7.87 -0.49 -9.14
C ALA A 97 9.09 -1.34 -8.74
N ALA A 98 8.93 -2.66 -8.65
CA ALA A 98 10.03 -3.57 -8.35
C ALA A 98 11.07 -3.62 -9.48
N ALA A 99 10.64 -3.67 -10.74
CA ALA A 99 11.52 -3.71 -11.90
C ALA A 99 12.32 -2.41 -12.10
N ALA A 100 11.82 -1.28 -11.58
CA ALA A 100 12.54 -0.01 -11.61
C ALA A 100 13.70 0.06 -10.60
N VAL A 101 13.84 -0.92 -9.70
CA VAL A 101 14.95 -0.96 -8.74
C VAL A 101 16.24 -1.45 -9.43
N PRO A 102 17.34 -0.68 -9.37
CA PRO A 102 18.61 -1.11 -9.92
C PRO A 102 19.06 -2.47 -9.38
N GLY A 103 19.46 -3.37 -10.27
CA GLY A 103 19.86 -4.74 -9.93
C GLY A 103 18.73 -5.76 -9.92
N VAL A 104 17.47 -5.37 -10.17
CA VAL A 104 16.38 -6.32 -10.43
C VAL A 104 16.40 -6.74 -11.90
N LEU A 105 16.59 -8.05 -12.15
CA LEU A 105 16.50 -8.62 -13.50
C LEU A 105 15.06 -9.00 -13.86
N SER A 106 14.32 -9.54 -12.89
CA SER A 106 12.90 -9.83 -13.03
C SER A 106 12.20 -9.82 -11.68
N ALA A 107 10.91 -9.50 -11.68
CA ALA A 107 10.06 -9.51 -10.51
C ALA A 107 8.69 -10.12 -10.86
N ARG A 108 8.19 -10.97 -9.97
CA ARG A 108 6.87 -11.61 -10.09
C ARG A 108 6.18 -11.57 -8.74
N VAL A 109 4.96 -11.08 -8.72
CA VAL A 109 4.10 -11.16 -7.53
C VAL A 109 3.55 -12.59 -7.45
N THR A 110 3.85 -13.29 -6.37
CA THR A 110 3.41 -14.67 -6.09
C THR A 110 2.31 -14.72 -5.05
N ARG A 111 2.12 -13.65 -4.27
CA ARG A 111 0.98 -13.46 -3.37
C ARG A 111 0.53 -12.01 -3.39
N LEU A 112 -0.77 -11.82 -3.53
CA LEU A 112 -1.44 -10.52 -3.38
C LEU A 112 -2.83 -10.79 -2.82
N ARG A 113 -3.04 -10.48 -1.55
CA ARG A 113 -4.33 -10.66 -0.88
C ARG A 113 -4.44 -9.72 0.32
N ARG A 114 -5.64 -9.62 0.87
CA ARG A 114 -5.85 -9.04 2.21
C ARG A 114 -5.18 -9.93 3.24
N LEU A 115 -4.51 -9.34 4.22
CA LEU A 115 -3.88 -10.07 5.33
C LEU A 115 -4.95 -10.74 6.21
N PHE A 116 -6.04 -10.01 6.47
CA PHE A 116 -7.21 -10.50 7.20
C PHE A 116 -8.39 -10.58 6.24
N GLY A 117 -8.73 -11.79 5.82
CA GLY A 117 -9.86 -12.02 4.91
C GLY A 117 -9.75 -13.34 4.18
N PRO A 118 -10.79 -13.69 3.41
CA PRO A 118 -10.73 -14.83 2.52
C PRO A 118 -9.67 -14.60 1.43
N ASP A 119 -9.21 -15.69 0.82
CA ASP A 119 -8.35 -15.60 -0.35
C ASP A 119 -9.05 -14.83 -1.48
N SER A 120 -8.25 -14.13 -2.29
CA SER A 120 -8.73 -13.31 -3.40
C SER A 120 -8.25 -13.87 -4.74
N ASP A 121 -9.00 -13.58 -5.79
CA ASP A 121 -8.64 -13.85 -7.20
C ASP A 121 -7.68 -12.81 -7.79
N ALA A 122 -6.99 -12.03 -6.94
CA ALA A 122 -6.18 -10.88 -7.36
C ALA A 122 -4.98 -11.25 -8.24
N LEU A 123 -4.41 -12.45 -8.08
CA LEU A 123 -3.33 -12.92 -8.96
C LEU A 123 -3.83 -13.26 -10.36
N GLN A 124 -5.03 -13.85 -10.45
CA GLN A 124 -5.68 -14.23 -11.71
C GLN A 124 -6.18 -12.99 -12.47
N THR A 125 -6.77 -12.05 -11.76
CA THR A 125 -7.30 -10.80 -12.33
C THR A 125 -6.26 -9.70 -12.48
N GLY A 126 -5.11 -9.82 -11.80
CA GLY A 126 -4.07 -8.79 -11.72
C GLY A 126 -4.45 -7.58 -10.85
N LEU A 127 -5.52 -7.68 -10.07
CA LEU A 127 -6.11 -6.55 -9.34
C LEU A 127 -6.68 -6.99 -7.98
N LEU A 128 -6.17 -6.44 -6.89
CA LEU A 128 -6.81 -6.57 -5.58
C LEU A 128 -7.78 -5.40 -5.36
N ARG A 129 -9.07 -5.69 -5.29
CA ARG A 129 -10.13 -4.68 -5.12
C ARG A 129 -10.28 -4.27 -3.65
N LEU A 130 -10.41 -2.97 -3.44
CA LEU A 130 -10.76 -2.35 -2.18
C LEU A 130 -12.14 -1.70 -2.26
N GLY A 131 -12.84 -1.68 -1.13
CA GLY A 131 -14.11 -1.00 -0.96
C GLY A 131 -13.93 0.52 -0.94
N PRO A 132 -15.02 1.28 -1.12
CA PRO A 132 -14.96 2.73 -1.29
C PRO A 132 -14.43 3.51 -0.08
N LEU A 133 -14.44 2.92 1.13
CA LEU A 133 -13.91 3.51 2.36
C LEU A 133 -12.58 2.88 2.79
N GLU A 134 -12.03 1.97 1.98
CA GLU A 134 -10.84 1.20 2.30
C GLU A 134 -9.60 1.78 1.62
N VAL A 135 -8.48 1.72 2.34
CA VAL A 135 -7.15 2.15 1.85
C VAL A 135 -6.16 1.02 2.07
N ALA A 136 -5.37 0.68 1.04
CA ALA A 136 -4.35 -0.36 1.16
C ALA A 136 -3.27 0.02 2.19
N GLN A 137 -2.89 -0.92 3.04
CA GLN A 137 -1.80 -0.75 3.99
C GLN A 137 -0.79 -1.89 3.86
N CYS A 138 0.48 -1.53 3.75
CA CYS A 138 1.59 -2.45 3.85
C CYS A 138 2.82 -1.69 4.37
N ASP A 139 2.92 -1.60 5.70
CA ASP A 139 4.01 -0.89 6.35
C ASP A 139 5.30 -1.71 6.36
N ASN A 140 5.18 -3.04 6.26
CA ASN A 140 6.28 -3.99 6.35
C ASN A 140 7.17 -3.72 7.59
N ASP A 141 6.52 -3.36 8.70
CA ASP A 141 7.12 -3.11 9.99
C ASP A 141 7.19 -4.43 10.78
N PRO A 142 8.39 -4.98 11.09
CA PRO A 142 8.52 -6.20 11.87
C PRO A 142 7.90 -6.12 13.27
N ASP A 143 7.83 -4.92 13.84
CA ASP A 143 7.25 -4.69 15.17
C ASP A 143 5.71 -4.60 15.11
N ARG A 144 5.14 -4.39 13.91
CA ARG A 144 3.70 -4.29 13.65
C ARG A 144 3.28 -5.08 12.40
N PRO A 145 3.49 -6.40 12.38
CA PRO A 145 3.22 -7.23 11.20
C PRO A 145 1.74 -7.36 10.84
N GLU A 146 0.83 -6.91 11.71
CA GLU A 146 -0.60 -6.75 11.46
C GLU A 146 -0.93 -5.60 10.51
N ASN A 147 -0.01 -4.65 10.29
CA ASN A 147 -0.16 -3.53 9.37
C ASN A 147 0.26 -3.85 7.93
N GLY A 148 0.35 -5.14 7.60
CA GLY A 148 0.69 -5.64 6.28
C GLY A 148 2.14 -6.09 6.15
N ARG A 149 2.35 -7.07 5.27
CA ARG A 149 3.56 -7.87 5.17
C ARG A 149 4.06 -7.90 3.74
N LEU A 150 5.36 -7.70 3.57
CA LEU A 150 6.05 -7.85 2.30
C LEU A 150 7.13 -8.93 2.42
N ALA A 151 6.87 -10.09 1.82
CA ALA A 151 7.84 -11.16 1.67
C ALA A 151 8.59 -11.02 0.34
N LEU A 152 9.92 -11.13 0.38
CA LEU A 152 10.77 -11.11 -0.81
C LEU A 152 11.53 -12.44 -0.89
N VAL A 153 11.33 -13.17 -1.98
CA VAL A 153 11.98 -14.45 -2.24
C VAL A 153 12.93 -14.28 -3.42
N VAL A 154 14.22 -14.56 -3.21
CA VAL A 154 15.20 -14.49 -4.30
C VAL A 154 15.15 -15.77 -5.12
N THR A 155 14.93 -15.66 -6.42
CA THR A 155 14.98 -16.78 -7.36
C THR A 155 16.33 -16.81 -8.08
N ARG A 156 16.66 -17.98 -8.63
CA ARG A 156 17.82 -18.15 -9.51
C ARG A 156 17.57 -17.56 -10.89
#